data_AF-A0A3D9HUQ5-F1
#
_entry.id   AF-A0A3D9HUQ5-F1
#
_cell.length_a   1.000
_cell.length_b   1.000
_cell.length_c   1.000
_cell.angle_alpha   90.00
_cell.angle_beta   90.00
_cell.angle_gamma   90.00
#
_symmetry.space_group_name_H-M   'P 1'
#
loop_
_entity.id
_entity.type
_entity.pdbx_description
1 polymer ?
#
loop_
_entity_poly.entity_id
_entity_poly.type
_entity_poly.pdbx_seq_one_letter_code
_entity_poly.pdbx_strand_id
1 'polypeptide(L)'
;MTDLKPVTLARDRFGTSPISLELNGDTSCTVNVAIPQFDQRVRNHYATDQGSKDHDPPFQDFGLVLTMNRDCLLNLLQSNETLDPTIKPLLQKYGALIIRRARLEKTDTAASQRNIFPNLKFHYDRTISQGNYYSLFFRDPEDPSHCPPRTSSTLITSNAVIQLEAQRSGQWNGHLQPWYDLFQNTDVKNLTGDILLEQTWSEPEGTGEIVILDNSTVMHASYYRQSKGYPIGVRYLY
;
A
#
# COMPACT_ATOMS: atom_id res chain seq x y z
N MET A 1 -14.13 17.82 19.85
CA MET A 1 -13.01 17.20 19.10
C MET A 1 -11.73 17.73 19.69
N THR A 2 -10.81 16.86 20.09
CA THR A 2 -9.48 17.24 20.57
C THR A 2 -8.65 17.76 19.39
N ASP A 3 -8.01 18.92 19.53
CA ASP A 3 -7.12 19.47 18.50
C ASP A 3 -5.94 18.51 18.27
N LEU A 4 -5.96 17.79 17.14
CA LEU A 4 -4.85 16.93 16.73
C LEU A 4 -3.75 17.80 16.13
N LYS A 5 -2.55 17.74 16.71
CA LYS A 5 -1.37 18.40 16.13
C LYS A 5 -0.83 17.57 14.95
N PRO A 6 -0.46 18.19 13.83
CA PRO A 6 0.22 17.50 12.73
C PRO A 6 1.50 16.83 13.20
N VAL A 7 1.71 15.60 12.73
CA VAL A 7 2.92 14.81 12.98
C VAL A 7 3.65 14.58 11.65
N THR A 8 4.98 14.72 11.67
CA THR A 8 5.88 14.38 10.54
C THR A 8 6.67 13.13 10.90
N LEU A 9 6.92 12.27 9.92
CA LEU A 9 7.86 11.15 10.04
C LEU A 9 9.30 11.69 9.99
N ALA A 10 10.01 11.66 11.10
CA ALA A 10 11.40 12.06 11.21
C ALA A 10 12.37 10.90 10.91
N ARG A 11 13.61 11.28 10.59
CA ARG A 11 14.64 10.48 9.90
C ARG A 11 14.92 9.11 10.52
N ASP A 12 15.18 8.15 9.64
CA ASP A 12 15.58 6.79 9.98
C ASP A 12 17.04 6.71 10.50
N ARG A 13 17.28 5.87 11.51
CA ARG A 13 18.60 5.32 11.83
C ARG A 13 18.57 3.81 11.57
N PHE A 14 18.79 3.41 10.33
CA PHE A 14 18.87 2.00 9.96
C PHE A 14 20.12 1.35 10.56
N GLY A 15 19.97 0.66 11.68
CA GLY A 15 21.06 -0.09 12.32
C GLY A 15 20.52 -1.02 13.39
N THR A 16 19.96 -2.16 12.96
CA THR A 16 19.39 -3.25 13.79
C THR A 16 18.12 -2.89 14.60
N SER A 17 17.17 -3.83 14.64
CA SER A 17 15.87 -3.68 15.31
C SER A 17 15.95 -3.08 16.72
N PRO A 18 14.95 -2.28 17.14
CA PRO A 18 13.71 -1.92 16.43
C PRO A 18 13.83 -0.64 15.58
N ILE A 19 13.13 -0.59 14.44
CA ILE A 19 12.97 0.62 13.62
C ILE A 19 12.30 1.68 14.50
N SER A 20 13.04 2.72 14.84
CA SER A 20 12.51 3.87 15.58
C SER A 20 12.22 4.99 14.60
N LEU A 21 10.94 5.18 14.28
CA LEU A 21 10.48 6.37 13.58
C LEU A 21 10.24 7.46 14.62
N GLU A 22 11.07 8.49 14.60
CA GLU A 22 10.77 9.69 15.37
C GLU A 22 9.55 10.35 14.72
N LEU A 23 8.55 10.68 15.52
CA LEU A 23 7.37 11.40 15.10
C LEU A 23 7.43 12.75 15.79
N ASN A 24 7.24 13.86 15.06
CA ASN A 24 7.19 15.16 15.71
C ASN A 24 6.03 15.19 16.75
N GLY A 25 6.36 15.45 18.03
CA GLY A 25 5.42 15.51 19.16
C GLY A 25 5.36 14.25 20.04
N ASP A 26 4.49 14.24 21.07
CA ASP A 26 4.34 13.12 22.03
C ASP A 26 3.65 11.87 21.45
N THR A 27 3.77 11.64 20.15
CA THR A 27 3.07 10.54 19.48
C THR A 27 4.04 9.40 19.23
N SER A 28 3.78 8.26 19.86
CA SER A 28 4.49 7.00 19.59
C SER A 28 3.70 6.15 18.60
N CYS A 29 4.40 5.31 17.85
CA CYS A 29 3.79 4.32 16.96
C CYS A 29 4.47 2.96 17.11
N THR A 30 3.74 1.90 16.77
CA THR A 30 4.29 0.57 16.57
C THR A 30 4.62 0.39 15.09
N VAL A 31 5.81 -0.13 14.81
CA VAL A 31 6.30 -0.39 13.45
C VAL A 31 6.37 -1.90 13.23
N ASN A 32 5.78 -2.38 12.14
CA ASN A 32 5.80 -3.79 11.78
C ASN A 32 6.07 -3.98 10.28
N VAL A 33 6.95 -4.91 9.93
CA VAL A 33 7.09 -5.40 8.56
C VAL A 33 5.99 -6.42 8.31
N ALA A 34 5.16 -6.19 7.29
CA ALA A 34 4.00 -7.04 7.02
C ALA A 34 4.40 -8.41 6.50
N ILE A 35 5.37 -8.47 5.56
CA ILE A 35 5.86 -9.69 4.95
C ILE A 35 7.39 -9.70 5.04
N PRO A 36 7.95 -10.26 6.13
CA PRO A 36 9.40 -10.39 6.25
C PRO A 36 9.94 -11.49 5.33
N GLN A 37 11.17 -11.32 4.83
CA GLN A 37 11.82 -12.25 3.90
C GLN A 37 10.98 -12.51 2.64
N PHE A 38 10.38 -11.43 2.12
CA PHE A 38 9.51 -11.45 0.96
C PHE A 38 10.19 -12.07 -0.26
N ASP A 39 11.46 -11.74 -0.51
CA ASP A 39 12.20 -12.29 -1.64
C ASP A 39 12.30 -13.82 -1.59
N GLN A 40 12.64 -14.36 -0.43
CA GLN A 40 12.71 -15.80 -0.21
C GLN A 40 11.35 -16.47 -0.36
N ARG A 41 10.27 -15.84 0.15
CA ARG A 41 8.89 -16.35 0.02
C ARG A 41 8.46 -16.43 -1.44
N VAL A 42 8.71 -15.38 -2.21
CA VAL A 42 8.42 -15.34 -3.66
C VAL A 42 9.21 -16.44 -4.37
N ARG A 43 10.51 -16.57 -4.12
CA ARG A 43 11.34 -17.63 -4.74
C ARG A 43 10.82 -19.02 -4.40
N ASN A 44 10.42 -19.26 -3.15
CA ASN A 44 9.86 -20.54 -2.73
C ASN A 44 8.52 -20.82 -3.41
N HIS A 45 7.65 -19.81 -3.53
CA HIS A 45 6.33 -19.94 -4.14
C HIS A 45 6.41 -20.32 -5.63
N TYR A 46 7.38 -19.75 -6.36
CA TYR A 46 7.56 -19.97 -7.80
C TYR A 46 8.73 -20.90 -8.14
N ALA A 47 9.26 -21.66 -7.16
CA ALA A 47 10.49 -22.46 -7.33
C ALA A 47 10.39 -23.52 -8.44
N THR A 48 9.19 -24.01 -8.74
CA THR A 48 8.95 -25.02 -9.77
C THR A 48 8.86 -24.44 -11.18
N ASP A 49 8.72 -23.12 -11.30
CA ASP A 49 8.52 -22.43 -12.57
C ASP A 49 9.89 -22.07 -13.16
N GLN A 50 10.38 -22.89 -14.12
CA GLN A 50 11.76 -22.83 -14.66
C GLN A 50 12.16 -21.51 -15.36
N GLY A 51 11.25 -20.54 -15.51
CA GLY A 51 11.51 -19.22 -16.11
C GLY A 51 11.92 -18.12 -15.13
N SER A 52 12.05 -18.42 -13.83
CA SER A 52 12.01 -17.41 -12.75
C SER A 52 13.28 -16.55 -12.54
N LYS A 53 14.37 -16.75 -13.29
CA LYS A 53 15.67 -16.10 -12.96
C LYS A 53 15.73 -14.61 -13.30
N ASP A 54 14.90 -14.12 -14.22
CA ASP A 54 14.94 -12.72 -14.66
C ASP A 54 14.01 -11.80 -13.84
N HIS A 55 13.29 -12.36 -12.85
CA HIS A 55 12.24 -11.65 -12.11
C HIS A 55 12.46 -11.72 -10.60
N ASP A 56 13.66 -11.37 -10.15
CA ASP A 56 13.93 -11.23 -8.72
C ASP A 56 13.09 -10.08 -8.13
N PRO A 57 12.34 -10.33 -7.05
CA PRO A 57 11.60 -9.27 -6.37
C PRO A 57 12.59 -8.22 -5.81
N PRO A 58 12.32 -6.92 -5.99
CA PRO A 58 13.26 -5.87 -5.59
C PRO A 58 13.29 -5.62 -4.07
N PHE A 59 12.49 -6.35 -3.29
CA PHE A 59 12.28 -6.12 -1.87
C PHE A 59 12.71 -7.36 -1.07
N GLN A 60 13.62 -7.18 -0.11
CA GLN A 60 13.94 -8.21 0.87
C GLN A 60 12.76 -8.43 1.83
N ASP A 61 12.12 -7.34 2.26
CA ASP A 61 10.95 -7.30 3.13
C ASP A 61 9.87 -6.47 2.43
N PHE A 62 8.59 -6.81 2.57
CA PHE A 62 7.52 -6.15 1.84
C PHE A 62 6.37 -5.69 2.74
N GLY A 63 5.95 -4.44 2.52
CA GLY A 63 4.96 -3.73 3.31
C GLY A 63 5.48 -3.28 4.67
N LEU A 64 5.43 -1.97 4.93
CA LEU A 64 5.64 -1.41 6.26
C LEU A 64 4.31 -0.95 6.86
N VAL A 65 3.98 -1.39 8.07
CA VAL A 65 2.77 -1.01 8.79
C VAL A 65 3.13 -0.17 9.99
N LEU A 66 2.63 1.06 10.02
CA LEU A 66 2.74 1.98 11.14
C LEU A 66 1.38 2.06 11.83
N THR A 67 1.33 1.71 13.12
CA THR A 67 0.11 1.86 13.93
C THR A 67 0.34 2.92 14.98
N MET A 68 -0.36 4.04 14.85
CA MET A 68 -0.25 5.14 15.81
C MET A 68 -0.92 4.72 17.13
N ASN A 69 -0.30 5.05 18.27
CA ASN A 69 -0.86 4.66 19.57
C ASN A 69 -2.15 5.44 19.91
N ARG A 70 -2.38 6.55 19.22
CA ARG A 70 -3.60 7.35 19.23
C ARG A 70 -3.88 7.87 17.83
N ASP A 71 -5.12 8.27 17.60
CA ASP A 71 -5.52 8.92 16.36
C ASP A 71 -4.74 10.23 16.18
N CYS A 72 -4.17 10.44 15.01
CA CYS A 72 -3.38 11.63 14.71
C CYS A 72 -3.67 12.21 13.33
N LEU A 73 -3.31 13.48 13.17
CA LEU A 73 -3.28 14.14 11.88
C LEU A 73 -1.86 14.03 11.30
N LEU A 74 -1.73 13.56 10.07
CA LEU A 74 -0.44 13.44 9.39
C LEU A 74 -0.33 14.47 8.29
N ASN A 75 0.82 15.13 8.26
CA ASN A 75 1.24 15.89 7.11
C ASN A 75 2.21 15.02 6.29
N LEU A 76 1.65 14.41 5.23
CA LEU A 76 2.38 13.52 4.32
C LEU A 76 2.80 14.21 3.02
N LEU A 77 2.40 15.47 2.84
CA LEU A 77 2.50 16.18 1.58
C LEU A 77 3.24 17.49 1.77
N GLN A 78 4.12 17.82 0.84
CA GLN A 78 4.61 19.18 0.66
C GLN A 78 3.63 19.98 -0.22
N SER A 79 4.03 21.17 -0.64
CA SER A 79 3.26 21.94 -1.63
C SER A 79 3.05 21.15 -2.92
N ASN A 80 1.97 21.46 -3.64
CA ASN A 80 1.66 20.91 -4.97
C ASN A 80 1.54 19.37 -5.02
N GLU A 81 0.96 18.75 -3.99
CA GLU A 81 0.73 17.29 -3.96
C GLU A 81 2.03 16.46 -4.07
N THR A 82 3.16 17.03 -3.68
CA THR A 82 4.44 16.32 -3.63
C THR A 82 4.48 15.47 -2.36
N LEU A 83 4.80 14.18 -2.48
CA LEU A 83 4.95 13.31 -1.32
C LEU A 83 6.16 13.73 -0.49
N ASP A 84 6.01 13.76 0.83
CA ASP A 84 7.11 14.11 1.73
C ASP A 84 8.35 13.23 1.46
N PRO A 85 9.54 13.81 1.22
CA PRO A 85 10.76 13.07 0.90
C PRO A 85 11.17 12.03 1.93
N THR A 86 10.72 12.13 3.18
CA THR A 86 10.97 11.13 4.23
C THR A 86 10.24 9.81 3.98
N ILE A 87 9.15 9.82 3.20
CA ILE A 87 8.36 8.64 2.86
C ILE A 87 9.02 7.81 1.75
N LYS A 88 9.65 8.49 0.78
CA LYS A 88 10.19 7.84 -0.43
C LYS A 88 11.19 6.71 -0.11
N PRO A 89 12.15 6.86 0.83
CA PRO A 89 13.02 5.76 1.25
C PRO A 89 12.27 4.55 1.82
N LEU A 90 11.16 4.76 2.54
CA LEU A 90 10.34 3.67 3.08
C LEU A 90 9.65 2.90 1.96
N LEU A 91 9.12 3.60 0.95
CA LEU A 91 8.53 2.97 -0.23
C LEU A 91 9.57 2.22 -1.07
N GLN A 92 10.76 2.81 -1.26
CA GLN A 92 11.85 2.13 -1.95
C GLN A 92 12.28 0.84 -1.25
N LYS A 93 12.27 0.83 0.09
CA LYS A 93 12.68 -0.32 0.88
C LYS A 93 11.61 -1.40 1.00
N TYR A 94 10.35 -1.02 1.19
CA TYR A 94 9.26 -1.95 1.54
C TYR A 94 8.14 -2.02 0.50
N GLY A 95 8.19 -1.25 -0.58
CA GLY A 95 7.21 -1.20 -1.68
C GLY A 95 5.89 -0.51 -1.34
N ALA A 96 5.38 -0.67 -0.12
CA ALA A 96 4.14 -0.06 0.35
C ALA A 96 4.25 0.39 1.81
N LEU A 97 3.58 1.50 2.12
CA LEU A 97 3.44 2.02 3.48
C LEU A 97 1.97 2.07 3.89
N ILE A 98 1.61 1.37 4.94
CA ILE A 98 0.29 1.37 5.57
C ILE A 98 0.38 2.13 6.89
N ILE A 99 -0.50 3.08 7.11
CA ILE A 99 -0.57 3.84 8.36
C ILE A 99 -1.98 3.75 8.93
N ARG A 100 -2.09 3.28 10.17
CA ARG A 100 -3.35 3.12 10.91
C ARG A 100 -3.48 4.15 12.01
N ARG A 101 -4.73 4.51 12.32
CA ARG A 101 -5.07 5.55 13.30
C ARG A 101 -4.47 6.90 12.91
N ALA A 102 -4.55 7.18 11.61
CA ALA A 102 -4.03 8.40 11.02
C ALA A 102 -5.02 8.98 10.02
N ARG A 103 -5.10 10.30 9.98
CA ARG A 103 -5.91 11.07 9.04
C ARG A 103 -5.01 12.01 8.28
N LEU A 104 -5.35 12.31 7.03
CA LEU A 104 -4.68 13.36 6.28
C LEU A 104 -5.07 14.72 6.86
N GLU A 105 -4.11 15.63 6.98
CA GLU A 105 -4.43 17.05 7.16
C GLU A 105 -5.35 17.51 6.02
N LYS A 106 -6.46 18.19 6.36
CA LYS A 106 -7.39 18.73 5.37
C LYS A 106 -6.68 19.80 4.56
N THR A 107 -6.15 19.42 3.42
CA THR A 107 -5.72 20.36 2.40
C THR A 107 -6.98 20.84 1.66
N ASP A 108 -7.14 22.16 1.47
CA ASP A 108 -8.30 22.83 0.84
C ASP A 108 -8.68 22.31 -0.57
N THR A 109 -7.95 21.35 -1.13
CA THR A 109 -8.26 20.70 -2.41
C THR A 109 -9.41 19.70 -2.27
N ALA A 110 -10.62 20.22 -2.45
CA ALA A 110 -11.91 19.53 -2.51
C ALA A 110 -12.08 18.49 -3.66
N ALA A 111 -10.99 17.91 -4.17
CA ALA A 111 -11.03 16.96 -5.28
C ALA A 111 -10.32 15.64 -4.94
N SER A 112 -10.58 15.07 -3.76
CA SER A 112 -10.23 13.66 -3.54
C SER A 112 -11.05 12.80 -4.51
N GLN A 113 -10.35 12.09 -5.39
CA GLN A 113 -10.99 11.11 -6.24
C GLN A 113 -11.51 9.97 -5.37
N ARG A 114 -12.62 9.37 -5.76
CA ARG A 114 -13.16 8.17 -5.11
C ARG A 114 -13.10 7.04 -6.11
N ASN A 115 -12.38 5.98 -5.77
CA ASN A 115 -12.26 4.82 -6.65
C ASN A 115 -12.77 3.55 -5.99
N ILE A 116 -13.36 2.72 -6.83
CA ILE A 116 -13.65 1.33 -6.52
C ILE A 116 -13.04 0.46 -7.61
N PHE A 117 -12.06 -0.35 -7.24
CA PHE A 117 -11.33 -1.13 -8.21
C PHE A 117 -12.04 -2.48 -8.47
N PRO A 118 -11.91 -3.04 -9.68
CA PRO A 118 -12.39 -4.38 -9.97
C PRO A 118 -11.70 -5.45 -9.10
N ASN A 119 -12.42 -6.54 -8.81
CA ASN A 119 -11.92 -7.64 -8.00
C ASN A 119 -10.80 -8.39 -8.72
N LEU A 120 -9.65 -8.57 -8.05
CA LEU A 120 -8.48 -9.32 -8.53
C LEU A 120 -7.96 -8.87 -9.90
N LYS A 121 -8.24 -7.62 -10.26
CA LYS A 121 -7.70 -6.97 -11.44
C LYS A 121 -6.52 -6.08 -11.03
N PHE A 122 -5.34 -6.66 -11.07
CA PHE A 122 -4.11 -5.99 -10.67
C PHE A 122 -3.75 -4.93 -11.71
N HIS A 123 -3.50 -3.71 -11.27
CA HIS A 123 -3.14 -2.57 -12.11
C HIS A 123 -2.23 -1.61 -11.33
N TYR A 124 -1.63 -0.68 -12.06
CA TYR A 124 -1.07 0.54 -11.50
C TYR A 124 -1.93 1.72 -11.99
N ASP A 125 -2.13 2.73 -11.16
CA ASP A 125 -2.98 3.87 -11.54
C ASP A 125 -2.27 4.86 -12.45
N ARG A 126 -0.95 4.99 -12.27
CA ARG A 126 -0.12 6.02 -12.87
C ARG A 126 1.20 5.46 -13.34
N THR A 127 1.68 5.95 -14.47
CA THR A 127 2.99 5.59 -15.05
C THR A 127 4.07 6.59 -14.64
N ILE A 128 5.33 6.15 -14.66
CA ILE A 128 6.49 7.03 -14.44
C ILE A 128 6.46 8.25 -15.37
N SER A 129 6.01 8.08 -16.62
CA SER A 129 5.91 9.17 -17.61
C SER A 129 4.93 10.28 -17.22
N GLN A 130 3.98 10.04 -16.31
CA GLN A 130 3.06 11.07 -15.81
C GLN A 130 3.66 11.93 -14.70
N GLY A 131 4.79 11.52 -14.10
CA GLY A 131 5.47 12.23 -13.02
C GLY A 131 4.82 12.07 -11.64
N ASN A 132 3.50 11.90 -11.55
CA ASN A 132 2.76 11.69 -10.30
C ASN A 132 2.44 10.20 -10.03
N TYR A 133 3.47 9.37 -10.01
CA TYR A 133 3.35 7.90 -9.96
C TYR A 133 3.21 7.32 -8.55
N TYR A 134 3.05 8.14 -7.51
CA TYR A 134 2.69 7.62 -6.19
C TYR A 134 1.17 7.63 -6.02
N SER A 135 0.59 6.52 -5.57
CA SER A 135 -0.84 6.45 -5.20
C SER A 135 -0.98 6.53 -3.69
N LEU A 136 -1.83 7.43 -3.20
CA LEU A 136 -2.25 7.51 -1.82
C LEU A 136 -3.73 7.16 -1.72
N PHE A 137 -4.03 6.07 -1.03
CA PHE A 137 -5.38 5.64 -0.72
C PHE A 137 -5.68 5.90 0.75
N PHE A 138 -6.91 6.29 1.06
CA PHE A 138 -7.28 6.59 2.43
C PHE A 138 -8.74 6.32 2.73
N ARG A 139 -8.99 5.95 3.98
CA ARG A 139 -10.30 5.86 4.60
C ARG A 139 -10.41 7.01 5.60
N ASP A 140 -11.21 8.01 5.26
CA ASP A 140 -11.41 9.20 6.08
C ASP A 140 -12.51 8.94 7.13
N PRO A 141 -12.20 8.96 8.42
CA PRO A 141 -13.19 8.73 9.47
C PRO A 141 -14.17 9.90 9.66
N GLU A 142 -13.96 11.05 9.02
CA GLU A 142 -14.91 12.17 9.03
C GLU A 142 -15.84 12.17 7.82
N ASP A 143 -15.56 11.35 6.81
CA ASP A 143 -16.45 11.15 5.66
C ASP A 143 -17.48 10.06 6.00
N PRO A 144 -18.80 10.37 6.05
CA PRO A 144 -19.82 9.39 6.38
C PRO A 144 -19.82 8.16 5.47
N SER A 145 -19.32 8.29 4.23
CA SER A 145 -19.21 7.18 3.28
C SER A 145 -17.99 6.28 3.54
N HIS A 146 -16.93 6.81 4.15
CA HIS A 146 -15.69 6.10 4.46
C HIS A 146 -15.55 5.70 5.94
N CYS A 147 -16.39 6.26 6.81
CA CYS A 147 -16.33 6.00 8.24
C CYS A 147 -16.57 4.53 8.62
N PRO A 148 -17.48 3.77 7.98
CA PRO A 148 -17.70 2.36 8.33
C PRO A 148 -16.51 1.46 7.92
N PRO A 149 -16.26 0.34 8.64
CA PRO A 149 -15.30 -0.69 8.20
C PRO A 149 -15.68 -1.28 6.83
N ARG A 150 -14.70 -1.55 5.96
CA ARG A 150 -14.95 -2.17 4.65
C ARG A 150 -14.96 -3.68 4.73
N THR A 151 -15.77 -4.26 3.87
CA THR A 151 -15.80 -5.71 3.61
C THR A 151 -14.87 -6.13 2.47
N SER A 152 -14.29 -5.16 1.75
CA SER A 152 -13.31 -5.36 0.67
C SER A 152 -11.94 -4.80 1.05
N SER A 153 -10.89 -5.41 0.52
CA SER A 153 -9.50 -5.04 0.75
C SER A 153 -8.85 -4.43 -0.48
N THR A 154 -7.69 -3.81 -0.28
CA THR A 154 -6.71 -3.60 -1.35
C THR A 154 -5.62 -4.65 -1.21
N LEU A 155 -5.39 -5.45 -2.24
CA LEU A 155 -4.22 -6.33 -2.35
C LEU A 155 -3.11 -5.59 -3.09
N ILE A 156 -1.88 -5.76 -2.64
CA ILE A 156 -0.70 -5.09 -3.17
C ILE A 156 0.40 -6.14 -3.32
N THR A 157 1.12 -6.13 -4.43
CA THR A 157 2.32 -6.96 -4.59
C THR A 157 3.33 -6.31 -5.53
N SER A 158 4.55 -6.81 -5.54
CA SER A 158 5.61 -6.29 -6.42
C SER A 158 5.31 -6.59 -7.90
N ASN A 159 5.81 -5.74 -8.78
CA ASN A 159 5.74 -5.97 -10.23
C ASN A 159 6.38 -7.31 -10.62
N ALA A 160 7.40 -7.76 -9.90
CA ALA A 160 8.05 -9.06 -10.11
C ALA A 160 7.08 -10.23 -9.86
N VAL A 161 6.29 -10.18 -8.77
CA VAL A 161 5.27 -11.22 -8.49
C VAL A 161 4.20 -11.24 -9.58
N ILE A 162 3.78 -10.08 -10.09
CA ILE A 162 2.84 -9.99 -11.21
C ILE A 162 3.41 -10.64 -12.48
N GLN A 163 4.69 -10.38 -12.79
CA GLN A 163 5.35 -10.96 -13.95
C GLN A 163 5.45 -12.49 -13.84
N LEU A 164 5.89 -12.99 -12.68
CA LEU A 164 5.97 -14.42 -12.39
C LEU A 164 4.60 -15.11 -12.48
N GLU A 165 3.56 -14.50 -11.90
CA GLU A 165 2.21 -15.05 -11.97
C GLU A 165 1.66 -15.02 -13.40
N ALA A 166 1.89 -13.93 -14.14
CA ALA A 166 1.50 -13.84 -15.54
C ALA A 166 2.22 -14.89 -16.41
N GLN A 167 3.48 -15.21 -16.11
CA GLN A 167 4.20 -16.30 -16.78
C GLN A 167 3.59 -17.65 -16.45
N ARG A 168 3.37 -17.93 -15.17
CA ARG A 168 2.75 -19.17 -14.69
C ARG A 168 1.37 -19.39 -15.29
N SER A 169 0.59 -18.32 -15.45
CA SER A 169 -0.76 -18.37 -16.01
C SER A 169 -0.82 -18.23 -17.53
N GLY A 170 0.32 -18.14 -18.23
CA GLY A 170 0.39 -17.96 -19.69
C GLY A 170 -0.13 -16.61 -20.22
N GLN A 171 -0.26 -15.60 -19.36
CA GLN A 171 -0.66 -14.23 -19.72
C GLN A 171 0.54 -13.31 -20.03
N TRP A 172 1.77 -13.78 -19.82
CA TRP A 172 2.97 -13.00 -20.08
C TRP A 172 3.27 -12.88 -21.58
N ASN A 173 3.49 -11.64 -22.04
CA ASN A 173 3.81 -11.32 -23.44
C ASN A 173 5.17 -10.60 -23.59
N GLY A 174 6.06 -10.73 -22.61
CA GLY A 174 7.41 -10.13 -22.63
C GLY A 174 7.53 -8.74 -21.99
N HIS A 175 6.42 -8.11 -21.56
CA HIS A 175 6.47 -6.81 -20.87
C HIS A 175 5.31 -6.63 -19.88
N LEU A 176 5.52 -5.79 -18.87
CA LEU A 176 4.50 -5.47 -17.86
C LEU A 176 3.33 -4.73 -18.51
N GLN A 177 2.12 -5.27 -18.36
CA GLN A 177 0.89 -4.68 -18.86
C GLN A 177 0.30 -3.69 -17.84
N PRO A 178 -0.51 -2.72 -18.29
CA PRO A 178 -1.22 -1.80 -17.39
C PRO A 178 -2.16 -2.49 -16.40
N TRP A 179 -2.66 -3.67 -16.76
CA TRP A 179 -3.51 -4.47 -15.90
C TRP A 179 -3.41 -5.96 -16.22
N TYR A 180 -3.77 -6.79 -15.25
CA TYR A 180 -3.89 -8.24 -15.39
C TYR A 180 -5.08 -8.77 -14.59
N ASP A 181 -5.70 -9.83 -15.08
CA ASP A 181 -6.69 -10.62 -14.35
C ASP A 181 -6.00 -11.90 -13.81
N LEU A 182 -5.32 -11.77 -12.66
CA LEU A 182 -4.52 -12.84 -12.05
C LEU A 182 -5.23 -13.43 -10.81
N PHE A 183 -4.79 -14.62 -10.40
CA PHE A 183 -5.28 -15.32 -9.21
C PHE A 183 -6.80 -15.64 -9.18
N GLN A 184 -7.50 -15.55 -10.31
CA GLN A 184 -8.96 -15.76 -10.39
C GLN A 184 -9.40 -17.17 -9.94
N ASN A 185 -8.51 -18.16 -10.10
CA ASN A 185 -8.74 -19.56 -9.73
C ASN A 185 -7.91 -19.99 -8.50
N THR A 186 -7.33 -19.03 -7.78
CA THR A 186 -6.44 -19.30 -6.65
C THR A 186 -7.14 -18.88 -5.36
N ASP A 187 -6.97 -19.66 -4.28
CA ASP A 187 -7.37 -19.20 -2.95
C ASP A 187 -6.40 -18.11 -2.48
N VAL A 188 -6.74 -16.87 -2.83
CA VAL A 188 -5.95 -15.66 -2.54
C VAL A 188 -5.67 -15.51 -1.04
N LYS A 189 -6.55 -16.03 -0.17
CA LYS A 189 -6.35 -15.99 1.28
C LYS A 189 -5.06 -16.67 1.71
N ASN A 190 -4.63 -17.72 1.01
CA ASN A 190 -3.38 -18.44 1.30
C ASN A 190 -2.13 -17.72 0.77
N LEU A 191 -2.31 -16.73 -0.12
CA LEU A 191 -1.22 -15.90 -0.65
C LEU A 191 -1.04 -14.61 0.16
N THR A 192 -2.10 -14.16 0.84
CA THR A 192 -2.08 -12.99 1.70
C THR A 192 -1.14 -13.18 2.88
N GLY A 193 -0.25 -12.22 3.11
CA GLY A 193 0.78 -12.30 4.14
C GLY A 193 1.99 -13.15 3.73
N ASP A 194 1.98 -13.73 2.53
CA ASP A 194 3.11 -14.49 1.99
C ASP A 194 3.73 -13.81 0.77
N ILE A 195 2.96 -13.62 -0.31
CA ILE A 195 3.39 -12.89 -1.52
C ILE A 195 2.45 -11.73 -1.89
N LEU A 196 1.31 -11.60 -1.21
CA LEU A 196 0.37 -10.50 -1.35
C LEU A 196 0.21 -9.75 -0.02
N LEU A 197 0.46 -8.45 -0.02
CA LEU A 197 0.14 -7.56 1.09
C LEU A 197 -1.36 -7.20 1.03
N GLU A 198 -2.07 -7.30 2.15
CA GLU A 198 -3.47 -6.90 2.25
C GLU A 198 -3.63 -5.68 3.15
N GLN A 199 -4.22 -4.61 2.60
CA GLN A 199 -4.84 -3.55 3.38
C GLN A 199 -6.33 -3.84 3.51
N THR A 200 -6.75 -4.18 4.72
CA THR A 200 -8.10 -4.67 4.99
C THR A 200 -9.15 -3.58 5.03
N TRP A 201 -8.78 -2.33 5.34
CA TRP A 201 -9.71 -1.21 5.56
C TRP A 201 -10.79 -1.52 6.62
N SER A 202 -10.43 -2.33 7.62
CA SER A 202 -11.37 -2.93 8.56
C SER A 202 -11.22 -2.38 9.98
N GLU A 203 -10.46 -1.30 10.17
CA GLU A 203 -10.38 -0.65 11.48
C GLU A 203 -11.77 -0.17 11.91
N PRO A 204 -12.03 -0.03 13.23
CA PRO A 204 -13.31 0.43 13.73
C PRO A 204 -13.77 1.75 13.11
N GLU A 205 -15.09 1.99 13.20
CA GLU A 205 -15.67 3.28 12.83
C GLU A 205 -14.99 4.43 13.57
N GLY A 206 -14.77 5.55 12.89
CA GLY A 206 -14.05 6.70 13.44
C GLY A 206 -12.51 6.59 13.40
N THR A 207 -11.95 5.47 12.94
CA THR A 207 -10.50 5.29 12.77
C THR A 207 -10.07 5.60 11.33
N GLY A 208 -9.00 6.39 11.17
CA GLY A 208 -8.43 6.66 9.84
C GLY A 208 -7.37 5.65 9.44
N GLU A 209 -7.34 5.33 8.15
CA GLU A 209 -6.36 4.42 7.54
C GLU A 209 -5.81 5.05 6.25
N ILE A 210 -4.52 4.91 6.00
CA ILE A 210 -3.81 5.44 4.84
C ILE A 210 -2.92 4.34 4.26
N VAL A 211 -2.84 4.26 2.93
CA VAL A 211 -1.88 3.45 2.21
C VAL A 211 -1.20 4.30 1.15
N ILE A 212 0.12 4.17 1.02
CA ILE A 212 0.93 4.86 0.02
C ILE A 212 1.70 3.81 -0.77
N LEU A 213 1.66 3.93 -2.09
CA LEU A 213 2.23 3.00 -3.06
C LEU A 213 3.12 3.75 -4.05
N ASP A 214 4.21 3.12 -4.47
CA ASP A 214 4.97 3.54 -5.64
C ASP A 214 4.57 2.68 -6.86
N ASN A 215 3.77 3.24 -7.77
CA ASN A 215 3.27 2.50 -8.95
C ASN A 215 4.37 2.02 -9.90
N SER A 216 5.62 2.50 -9.76
CA SER A 216 6.74 2.01 -10.56
C SER A 216 7.23 0.62 -10.12
N THR A 217 6.90 0.19 -8.90
CA THR A 217 7.42 -1.04 -8.29
C THR A 217 6.34 -2.03 -7.84
N VAL A 218 5.10 -1.57 -7.66
CA VAL A 218 3.99 -2.41 -7.20
C VAL A 218 2.75 -2.27 -8.09
N MET A 219 1.94 -3.33 -8.11
CA MET A 219 0.56 -3.28 -8.61
C MET A 219 -0.39 -3.62 -7.47
N HIS A 220 -1.65 -3.19 -7.64
CA HIS A 220 -2.68 -3.43 -6.64
C HIS A 220 -4.02 -3.78 -7.29
N ALA A 221 -4.89 -4.42 -6.51
CA ALA A 221 -6.24 -4.80 -6.91
C ALA A 221 -7.20 -4.66 -5.73
N SER A 222 -8.51 -4.59 -5.99
CA SER A 222 -9.48 -4.85 -4.92
C SER A 222 -9.63 -6.34 -4.68
N TYR A 223 -9.94 -6.72 -3.45
CA TYR A 223 -10.31 -8.09 -3.08
C TYR A 223 -11.59 -8.11 -2.26
N TYR A 224 -12.64 -8.71 -2.84
CA TYR A 224 -13.97 -8.76 -2.25
C TYR A 224 -14.07 -9.95 -1.31
N ARG A 225 -13.61 -9.82 -0.06
CA ARG A 225 -13.70 -10.90 0.94
C ARG A 225 -15.14 -11.36 1.19
N GLN A 226 -16.08 -10.42 1.13
CA GLN A 226 -17.51 -10.67 1.27
C GLN A 226 -18.32 -9.94 0.20
N SER A 227 -18.04 -8.65 0.01
CA SER A 227 -18.73 -7.82 -0.98
C SER A 227 -17.78 -6.79 -1.59
N LYS A 228 -18.26 -6.08 -2.61
CA LYS A 228 -17.52 -5.03 -3.33
C LYS A 228 -17.06 -3.86 -2.44
N GLY A 229 -17.70 -3.65 -1.28
CA GLY A 229 -17.44 -2.51 -0.40
C GLY A 229 -17.81 -1.16 -1.03
N TYR A 230 -17.44 -0.07 -0.38
CA TYR A 230 -17.63 1.30 -0.89
C TYR A 230 -16.34 1.86 -1.51
N PRO A 231 -16.40 2.91 -2.35
CA PRO A 231 -15.22 3.58 -2.93
C PRO A 231 -14.32 4.22 -1.87
N ILE A 232 -12.99 4.10 -1.99
CA ILE A 232 -12.04 4.76 -1.07
C ILE A 232 -11.50 6.07 -1.66
N GLY A 233 -11.03 6.95 -0.78
CA GLY A 233 -10.36 8.18 -1.18
C GLY A 233 -9.03 7.87 -1.85
N VAL A 234 -8.72 8.58 -2.95
CA VAL A 234 -7.51 8.43 -3.75
C VAL A 234 -6.90 9.79 -4.07
N ARG A 235 -5.57 9.87 -4.02
CA ARG A 235 -4.75 10.97 -4.54
C ARG A 235 -3.55 10.39 -5.31
N TYR A 236 -3.11 11.12 -6.34
CA TYR A 236 -1.89 10.80 -7.09
C TYR A 236 -0.85 11.88 -6.84
N LEU A 237 0.35 11.48 -6.44
CA LEU A 237 1.35 12.37 -5.85
C LEU A 237 2.68 12.30 -6.60
N TYR A 238 3.47 13.37 -6.51
CA TYR A 238 4.81 13.50 -7.10
C TYR A 238 5.96 13.04 -6.17
#